data_AF-A0A2S7P6U9-F1
#
_entry.id   AF-A0A2S7P6U9-F1
#
_cell.length_a   1.000
_cell.length_b   1.000
_cell.length_c   1.000
_cell.angle_alpha   90.00
_cell.angle_beta   90.00
_cell.angle_gamma   90.00
#
_symmetry.space_group_name_H-M   'P 1'
#
loop_
_entity.id
_entity.type
_entity.pdbx_description
1 polymer ?
#
loop_
_entity_poly.entity_id
_entity_poly.type
_entity_poly.pdbx_seq_one_letter_code
_entity_poly.pdbx_strand_id
1 'polypeptide(L)'
;MEDLNTAIHQYLEFVRLTPDNHPERAYRLHNLGLGYRDRYLSRGTEADLDTAVQQLRESIKLTPDNDPERADRLQDLGIGYYNSLIDT
;
A
#
# COMPACT_ATOMS: atom_id res chain seq x y z
N MET A 1 17.09 -2.87 0.56
CA MET A 1 16.83 -1.93 -0.55
C MET A 1 16.61 -2.65 -1.87
N GLU A 2 17.51 -3.54 -2.33
CA GLU A 2 17.31 -4.27 -3.58
C GLU A 2 16.10 -5.22 -3.54
N ASP A 3 15.91 -5.95 -2.44
CA ASP A 3 14.73 -6.81 -2.24
C ASP A 3 13.42 -6.00 -2.21
N LEU A 4 13.41 -4.84 -1.56
CA LEU A 4 12.24 -3.95 -1.50
C LEU A 4 11.90 -3.37 -2.88
N ASN A 5 12.90 -2.93 -3.65
CA ASN A 5 12.70 -2.47 -5.01
C ASN A 5 12.16 -3.59 -5.91
N THR A 6 12.67 -4.81 -5.71
CA THR A 6 12.20 -6.00 -6.43
C THR A 6 10.75 -6.31 -6.06
N ALA A 7 10.41 -6.31 -4.77
CA ALA A 7 9.04 -6.54 -4.30
C ALA A 7 8.07 -5.49 -4.86
N ILE A 8 8.40 -4.20 -4.77
CA ILE A 8 7.60 -3.12 -5.35
C ILE A 8 7.42 -3.31 -6.86
N HIS A 9 8.47 -3.69 -7.58
CA HIS A 9 8.38 -3.95 -9.02
C HIS A 9 7.41 -5.10 -9.33
N GLN A 10 7.47 -6.21 -8.59
CA GLN A 10 6.53 -7.32 -8.75
C GLN A 10 5.09 -6.90 -8.41
N TYR A 11 4.88 -6.12 -7.35
CA TYR A 11 3.55 -5.62 -6.99
C TYR A 11 2.99 -4.67 -8.04
N LEU A 12 3.82 -3.79 -8.62
CA LEU A 12 3.40 -2.90 -9.72
C LEU A 12 2.95 -3.69 -10.94
N GLU A 13 3.74 -4.67 -11.36
CA GLU A 13 3.39 -5.52 -12.50
C GLU A 13 2.10 -6.30 -12.23
N PHE A 14 1.93 -6.77 -11.00
CA PHE A 14 0.73 -7.49 -10.61
C PHE A 14 -0.51 -6.59 -10.63
N VAL A 15 -0.43 -5.39 -10.06
CA VAL A 15 -1.51 -4.38 -10.11
C VAL A 15 -1.87 -4.03 -11.56
N ARG A 16 -0.86 -3.90 -12.45
CA ARG A 16 -1.05 -3.63 -13.88
C ARG A 16 -1.79 -4.74 -14.61
N LEU A 17 -1.53 -6.00 -14.24
CA LEU A 17 -2.19 -7.18 -14.81
C LEU A 17 -3.57 -7.48 -14.19
N THR A 18 -3.99 -6.71 -13.17
CA THR A 18 -5.26 -6.91 -12.47
C THR A 18 -6.30 -5.90 -12.95
N PRO A 19 -7.41 -6.34 -13.56
CA PRO A 19 -8.52 -5.45 -13.88
C PRO A 19 -9.10 -4.76 -12.64
N ASP A 20 -9.65 -3.57 -12.80
CA ASP A 20 -10.21 -2.76 -11.70
C ASP A 20 -11.32 -3.47 -10.91
N ASN A 21 -12.08 -4.34 -11.58
CA ASN A 21 -13.21 -5.08 -11.00
C ASN A 21 -12.82 -6.45 -10.41
N HIS A 22 -11.54 -6.80 -10.38
CA HIS A 22 -11.10 -8.10 -9.88
C HIS A 22 -11.08 -8.09 -8.33
N PRO A 23 -11.61 -9.13 -7.66
CA PRO A 23 -11.70 -9.17 -6.19
C PRO A 23 -10.34 -9.00 -5.49
N GLU A 24 -9.28 -9.60 -6.03
CA GLU A 24 -7.92 -9.47 -5.50
C GLU A 24 -7.26 -8.10 -5.69
N ARG A 25 -7.87 -7.16 -6.42
CA ARG A 25 -7.22 -5.87 -6.69
C ARG A 25 -6.92 -5.10 -5.41
N ALA A 26 -7.87 -5.13 -4.47
CA ALA A 26 -7.73 -4.47 -3.19
C ALA A 26 -6.50 -5.01 -2.42
N TYR A 27 -6.33 -6.34 -2.38
CA TYR A 27 -5.19 -6.99 -1.75
C TYR A 27 -3.85 -6.61 -2.39
N ARG A 28 -3.81 -6.54 -3.72
CA ARG A 28 -2.60 -6.18 -4.47
C ARG A 28 -2.18 -4.73 -4.23
N LEU A 29 -3.14 -3.81 -4.18
CA LEU A 29 -2.89 -2.41 -3.84
C LEU A 29 -2.42 -2.25 -2.40
N HIS A 30 -2.96 -3.02 -1.46
CA HIS A 30 -2.50 -3.04 -0.06
C HIS A 30 -1.02 -3.44 0.02
N ASN A 31 -0.64 -4.56 -0.58
CA ASN A 31 0.75 -5.01 -0.61
C ASN A 31 1.69 -4.03 -1.30
N LEU A 32 1.25 -3.39 -2.37
CA LEU A 32 2.03 -2.33 -3.02
C LEU A 32 2.27 -1.17 -2.03
N GLY A 33 1.23 -0.75 -1.32
CA GLY A 33 1.31 0.28 -0.29
C GLY A 33 2.28 -0.09 0.84
N LEU A 34 2.22 -1.32 1.34
CA LEU A 34 3.16 -1.84 2.34
C LEU A 34 4.61 -1.82 1.84
N GLY A 35 4.86 -2.26 0.61
CA GLY A 35 6.19 -2.24 0.02
C GLY A 35 6.79 -0.83 -0.04
N TYR A 36 5.99 0.16 -0.44
CA TYR A 36 6.41 1.56 -0.44
C TYR A 36 6.64 2.11 0.97
N ARG A 37 5.78 1.77 1.95
CA ARG A 37 5.97 2.16 3.36
C ARG A 37 7.28 1.61 3.90
N ASP A 38 7.54 0.32 3.67
CA ASP A 38 8.74 -0.34 4.17
C ASP A 38 10.01 0.21 3.50
N ARG A 39 9.92 0.61 2.21
CA ARG A 39 11.00 1.33 1.53
C ARG A 39 11.26 2.69 2.16
N TYR A 40 10.21 3.47 2.43
CA TYR A 40 10.32 4.75 3.14
C TYR A 40 11.04 4.57 4.50
N LEU A 41 10.58 3.65 5.35
CA LEU A 41 11.18 3.37 6.67
C LEU A 41 12.65 2.89 6.58
N SER A 42 13.04 2.27 5.46
CA SER A 42 14.40 1.75 5.23
C SER A 42 15.42 2.79 4.72
N ARG A 43 15.10 4.09 4.67
CA ARG A 43 15.83 5.21 4.01
C ARG A 43 15.31 5.57 2.61
N GLY A 44 14.00 5.47 2.40
CA GLY A 44 13.35 5.95 1.19
C GLY A 44 13.14 7.46 1.23
N THR A 45 12.16 7.92 0.46
CA THR A 45 11.80 9.34 0.30
C THR A 45 10.37 9.59 0.77
N GLU A 46 10.02 10.85 1.04
CA GLU A 46 8.62 11.22 1.32
C GLU A 46 7.67 10.78 0.19
N ALA A 47 8.13 10.79 -1.07
CA ALA A 47 7.36 10.30 -2.20
C ALA A 47 7.01 8.80 -2.09
N ASP A 48 7.84 8.01 -1.41
CA ASP A 48 7.51 6.62 -1.11
C ASP A 48 6.35 6.54 -0.11
N LEU A 49 6.37 7.38 0.92
CA LEU A 49 5.29 7.43 1.91
C LEU A 49 3.98 7.93 1.29
N ASP A 50 4.03 8.96 0.45
CA ASP A 50 2.86 9.47 -0.27
C ASP A 50 2.25 8.38 -1.16
N THR A 51 3.10 7.65 -1.88
CA THR A 51 2.66 6.53 -2.70
C THR A 51 2.05 5.42 -1.83
N ALA A 52 2.68 5.10 -0.69
CA ALA A 52 2.15 4.11 0.25
C ALA A 52 0.73 4.45 0.70
N VAL A 53 0.52 5.68 1.19
CA VAL A 53 -0.79 6.17 1.62
C VAL A 53 -1.79 6.12 0.48
N GLN A 54 -1.41 6.56 -0.72
CA GLN A 54 -2.28 6.49 -1.89
C GLN A 54 -2.76 5.05 -2.16
N GLN A 55 -1.85 4.08 -2.22
CA GLN A 55 -2.22 2.69 -2.53
C GLN A 55 -3.06 2.05 -1.41
N LEU A 56 -2.76 2.33 -0.14
CA LEU A 56 -3.55 1.86 0.99
C LEU A 56 -4.98 2.44 0.98
N ARG A 57 -5.14 3.70 0.58
CA ARG A 57 -6.47 4.32 0.39
C ARG A 57 -7.25 3.66 -0.74
N GLU A 58 -6.62 3.41 -1.89
CA GLU A 58 -7.29 2.74 -3.01
C GLU A 58 -7.67 1.29 -2.64
N SER A 59 -6.82 0.59 -1.89
CA SER A 59 -7.17 -0.73 -1.34
C SER A 59 -8.44 -0.68 -0.51
N ILE A 60 -8.52 0.26 0.46
CA ILE A 60 -9.71 0.41 1.32
C ILE A 60 -10.97 0.74 0.52
N LYS A 61 -10.89 1.58 -0.51
CA LYS A 61 -12.04 1.89 -1.38
C LYS A 61 -12.61 0.65 -2.06
N LEU A 62 -11.77 -0.35 -2.34
CA LEU A 62 -12.16 -1.59 -2.99
C LEU A 62 -12.50 -2.71 -2.01
N THR A 63 -12.25 -2.55 -0.71
CA THR A 63 -12.57 -3.54 0.33
C THR A 63 -14.00 -3.35 0.84
N PRO A 64 -14.89 -4.35 0.69
CA PRO A 64 -16.25 -4.30 1.24
C PRO A 64 -16.26 -4.10 2.75
N ASP A 65 -17.27 -3.40 3.27
CA ASP A 65 -17.36 -3.09 4.70
C ASP A 65 -17.45 -4.33 5.62
N ASN A 66 -17.93 -5.46 5.09
CA ASN A 66 -18.04 -6.74 5.79
C ASN A 66 -16.84 -7.68 5.56
N ASP A 67 -15.80 -7.22 4.85
CA ASP A 67 -14.59 -8.00 4.61
C ASP A 67 -13.75 -8.08 5.90
N PRO A 68 -13.34 -9.28 6.34
CA PRO A 68 -12.55 -9.44 7.56
C PRO A 68 -11.19 -8.73 7.50
N GLU A 69 -10.59 -8.53 6.33
CA GLU A 69 -9.30 -7.85 6.17
C GLU A 69 -9.41 -6.32 6.25
N ARG A 70 -10.63 -5.77 6.24
CA ARG A 70 -10.82 -4.31 6.21
C ARG A 70 -10.25 -3.62 7.44
N ALA A 71 -10.34 -4.26 8.61
CA ALA A 71 -9.80 -3.72 9.85
C ALA A 71 -8.28 -3.55 9.78
N ASP A 72 -7.58 -4.58 9.29
CA ASP A 72 -6.11 -4.59 9.17
C ASP A 72 -5.66 -3.54 8.15
N ARG A 73 -6.33 -3.46 7.00
CA ARG A 73 -6.03 -2.45 5.97
C ARG A 73 -6.25 -1.02 6.48
N LEU A 74 -7.25 -0.79 7.33
CA LEU A 74 -7.49 0.51 7.96
C LEU A 74 -6.40 0.85 8.98
N GLN A 75 -5.93 -0.14 9.74
CA GLN A 75 -4.80 0.02 10.65
C GLN A 75 -3.55 0.45 9.87
N ASP A 76 -3.21 -0.24 8.78
CA ASP A 76 -2.06 0.12 7.95
C ASP A 76 -2.18 1.52 7.34
N LEU A 77 -3.38 1.90 6.89
CA LEU A 77 -3.63 3.26 6.41
C LEU A 77 -3.44 4.30 7.53
N GLY A 78 -3.92 4.01 8.73
CA GLY A 78 -3.71 4.85 9.91
C GLY A 78 -2.23 5.03 10.25
N ILE A 79 -1.44 3.96 10.17
CA ILE A 79 0.02 4.00 10.34
C ILE A 79 0.67 4.87 9.25
N GLY A 80 0.22 4.73 8.00
CA GLY A 80 0.69 5.58 6.90
C GLY A 80 0.50 7.07 7.19
N TYR A 81 -0.70 7.48 7.62
CA TYR A 81 -0.96 8.87 8.01
C TYR A 81 -0.15 9.31 9.23
N TYR A 82 0.01 8.43 10.22
CA TYR A 82 0.82 8.74 11.39
C TYR A 82 2.28 9.02 11.01
N ASN A 83 2.86 8.20 10.12
CA ASN A 83 4.21 8.41 9.61
C ASN A 83 4.35 9.76 8.87
N SER A 84 3.31 10.19 8.15
CA SER A 84 3.34 11.50 7.46
C SER A 84 3.34 12.69 8.42
N LEU A 85 2.78 12.53 9.63
CA LEU A 85 2.67 13.60 10.63
C LEU A 85 3.94 13.79 11.47
N ILE A 86 4.77 12.76 11.61
CA ILE A 86 5.97 12.81 12.47
C ILE A 86 7.24 13.24 11.72
N ASP A 87 7.20 13.22 10.39
CA ASP A 87 8.31 13.62 9.51
C ASP A 87 8.20 15.07 9.01
N THR A 88 7.17 15.82 9.46
CA THR A 88 7.01 17.27 9.21
C THR A 88 7.61 18.11 10.32
#